data_AF-A0AA35U0T3-F1
#
_entry.id   AF-A0AA35U0T3-F1
#
_cell.length_a   1.000
_cell.length_b   1.000
_cell.length_c   1.000
_cell.angle_alpha   90.00
_cell.angle_beta   90.00
_cell.angle_gamma   90.00
#
_symmetry.space_group_name_H-M   'P 1'
#
loop_
_entity.id
_entity.type
_entity.pdbx_description
1 polymer ?
#
loop_
_entity_poly.entity_id
_entity_poly.type
_entity_poly.pdbx_seq_one_letter_code
_entity_poly.pdbx_strand_id
1 'polypeptide(L)'
;MLSVAEEAQLSSVISDSTYTYIQQQMLNIDPMARPAVVELMAQPWMRNDVSDIADFLSHLTVKTQSEKDNFFSDLPARLHPLPPRVVAEHLLPLLLTPLIMTETVARRCLWKHLLTPASSQHPRRMTFDPCRICPLFDEDLFT
;
A
#
# COMPACT_ATOMS: atom_id res chain seq x y z
N MET A 1 -18.38 23.29 -6.13
CA MET A 1 -19.37 22.21 -5.94
C MET A 1 -18.84 20.99 -6.67
N LEU A 2 -18.43 19.95 -5.93
CA LEU A 2 -18.10 18.65 -6.51
C LEU A 2 -19.38 18.02 -7.08
N SER A 3 -19.27 17.21 -8.14
CA SER A 3 -20.46 16.70 -8.83
C SER A 3 -21.14 15.59 -8.03
N VAL A 4 -22.48 15.49 -8.14
CA VAL A 4 -23.31 14.46 -7.47
C VAL A 4 -22.85 13.02 -7.78
N ALA A 5 -22.10 12.81 -8.87
CA ALA A 5 -21.52 11.51 -9.24
C ALA A 5 -20.28 11.16 -8.40
N GLU A 6 -19.45 12.14 -8.02
CA GLU A 6 -18.29 11.94 -7.14
C GLU A 6 -18.74 11.65 -5.70
N GLU A 7 -19.81 12.31 -5.24
CA GLU A 7 -20.40 12.06 -3.91
C GLU A 7 -20.97 10.64 -3.81
N ALA A 8 -21.63 10.14 -4.86
CA ALA A 8 -22.17 8.78 -4.90
C ALA A 8 -21.08 7.70 -4.89
N GLN A 9 -19.91 7.98 -5.48
CA GLN A 9 -18.77 7.05 -5.48
C GLN A 9 -18.07 7.02 -4.12
N LEU A 10 -17.87 8.18 -3.48
CA LEU A 10 -17.36 8.29 -2.10
C LEU A 10 -18.28 7.65 -1.06
N SER A 11 -19.60 7.78 -1.25
CA SER A 11 -20.62 7.17 -0.39
C SER A 11 -20.58 5.64 -0.38
N SER A 12 -20.02 4.98 -1.40
CA SER A 12 -19.90 3.52 -1.42
C SER A 12 -18.69 3.00 -0.62
N VAL A 13 -17.74 3.87 -0.29
CA VAL A 13 -16.46 3.53 0.35
C VAL A 13 -16.45 3.94 1.83
N ILE A 14 -17.18 4.99 2.19
CA ILE A 14 -17.21 5.55 3.53
C ILE A 14 -18.39 4.97 4.30
N SER A 15 -18.12 4.10 5.27
CA SER A 15 -19.14 3.64 6.23
C SER A 15 -19.85 4.83 6.90
N ASP A 16 -21.14 4.71 7.19
CA ASP A 16 -21.93 5.73 7.91
C ASP A 16 -21.22 6.19 9.20
N SER A 17 -20.55 5.26 9.89
CA SER A 17 -19.75 5.55 11.08
C SER A 17 -18.57 6.50 10.80
N THR A 18 -17.88 6.32 9.67
CA THR A 18 -16.77 7.18 9.25
C THR A 18 -17.29 8.56 8.88
N TYR A 19 -18.41 8.64 8.17
CA TYR A 19 -19.04 9.92 7.82
C TYR A 19 -19.43 10.71 9.08
N THR A 20 -20.09 10.06 10.04
CA THR A 20 -20.45 10.73 11.31
C THR A 20 -19.24 11.22 12.09
N TYR A 21 -18.15 10.44 12.14
CA TYR A 21 -16.91 10.85 12.80
C TYR A 21 -16.31 12.11 12.15
N ILE A 22 -16.25 12.15 10.82
CA ILE A 22 -15.74 13.31 10.08
C ILE A 22 -16.60 14.55 10.38
N GLN A 23 -17.92 14.43 10.30
CA GLN A 23 -18.85 15.54 10.52
C GLN A 23 -18.78 16.09 11.96
N GLN A 24 -18.70 15.21 12.96
CA GLN A 24 -18.78 15.62 14.36
C GLN A 24 -17.42 16.06 14.94
N GLN A 25 -16.33 15.43 14.50
CA GLN A 25 -15.01 15.63 15.09
C GLN A 25 -14.11 16.49 14.19
N MET A 26 -13.93 16.10 12.92
CA MET A 26 -12.98 16.79 12.03
C MET A 26 -13.51 18.14 11.52
N LEU A 27 -14.80 18.21 11.21
CA LEU A 27 -15.47 19.43 10.72
C LEU A 27 -16.06 20.28 11.84
N ASN A 28 -15.61 20.07 13.08
CA ASN A 28 -16.07 20.87 14.21
C ASN A 28 -15.76 22.36 13.98
N ILE A 29 -16.77 23.19 14.27
CA ILE A 29 -16.72 24.65 14.14
C ILE A 29 -15.62 25.23 15.03
N ASP A 30 -15.44 24.66 16.23
CA ASP A 30 -14.33 25.00 17.12
C ASP A 30 -13.05 24.26 16.69
N PRO A 31 -11.99 24.96 16.24
CA PRO A 31 -10.74 24.34 15.83
C PRO A 31 -10.02 23.58 16.94
N MET A 32 -10.22 23.97 18.22
CA MET A 32 -9.56 23.33 19.36
C MET A 32 -10.22 22.02 19.77
N ALA A 33 -11.47 21.80 19.36
CA ALA A 33 -12.21 20.58 19.62
C ALA A 33 -12.01 19.51 18.52
N ARG A 34 -11.16 19.78 17.53
CA ARG A 34 -10.82 18.82 16.47
C ARG A 34 -9.82 17.78 16.98
N PRO A 35 -9.91 16.53 16.50
CA PRO A 35 -9.02 15.46 16.93
C PRO A 35 -7.58 15.74 16.50
N ALA A 36 -6.63 15.28 17.32
CA ALA A 36 -5.22 15.35 16.95
C ALA A 36 -4.92 14.42 15.76
N VAL A 37 -3.87 14.74 14.99
CA VAL A 37 -3.46 13.90 13.85
C VAL A 37 -3.18 12.46 14.27
N VAL A 38 -2.64 12.24 15.48
CA VAL A 38 -2.39 10.88 16.01
C VAL A 38 -3.69 10.09 16.18
N GLU A 39 -4.76 10.73 16.66
CA GLU A 39 -6.07 10.10 16.84
C GLU A 39 -6.75 9.80 15.50
N LEU A 40 -6.51 10.67 14.51
CA LEU A 40 -6.96 10.47 13.14
C LEU A 40 -6.26 9.26 12.50
N MET A 41 -4.93 9.18 12.61
CA MET A 41 -4.14 8.08 12.06
C MET A 41 -4.46 6.74 12.74
N ALA A 42 -4.98 6.75 13.97
CA ALA A 42 -5.44 5.56 14.67
C ALA A 42 -6.76 4.99 14.11
N GLN A 43 -7.49 5.74 13.29
CA GLN A 43 -8.77 5.29 12.76
C GLN A 43 -8.61 4.13 11.76
N PRO A 44 -9.54 3.14 11.74
CA PRO A 44 -9.44 1.97 10.87
C PRO A 44 -9.36 2.32 9.38
N TRP A 45 -10.04 3.38 8.96
CA TRP A 45 -10.07 3.85 7.57
C TRP A 45 -8.82 4.63 7.14
N MET A 46 -7.97 5.04 8.08
CA MET A 46 -6.65 5.62 7.79
C MET A 46 -5.56 4.55 7.62
N ARG A 47 -5.77 3.36 8.19
CA ARG A 47 -4.86 2.23 8.01
C ARG A 47 -4.98 1.70 6.59
N ASN A 48 -3.85 1.60 5.92
CA ASN A 48 -3.76 1.11 4.55
C ASN A 48 -2.49 0.29 4.38
N ASP A 49 -2.50 -0.60 3.38
CA ASP A 49 -1.36 -1.49 3.11
C ASP A 49 -0.06 -0.72 2.82
N VAL A 50 -0.13 0.45 2.18
CA VAL A 50 1.06 1.25 1.87
C VAL A 50 1.74 1.71 3.16
N SER A 51 0.98 2.25 4.10
CA SER A 51 1.46 2.70 5.40
C SER A 51 1.98 1.54 6.24
N ASP A 52 1.27 0.40 6.26
CA ASP A 52 1.68 -0.78 7.03
C ASP A 52 2.97 -1.41 6.47
N ILE A 53 3.11 -1.46 5.14
CA ILE A 53 4.33 -1.92 4.48
C ILE A 53 5.47 -0.94 4.76
N ALA A 54 5.24 0.36 4.58
CA ALA A 54 6.26 1.38 4.83
C ALA A 54 6.76 1.35 6.27
N ASP A 55 5.86 1.24 7.26
CA ASP A 55 6.22 1.15 8.68
C ASP A 55 7.05 -0.11 8.97
N PHE A 56 6.68 -1.26 8.40
CA PHE A 56 7.48 -2.47 8.54
C PHE A 56 8.88 -2.31 7.96
N LEU A 57 8.99 -1.70 6.77
CA LEU A 57 10.27 -1.45 6.10
C LEU A 57 11.14 -0.45 6.88
N SER A 58 10.54 0.59 7.48
CA SER A 58 11.26 1.55 8.33
C SER A 58 11.84 0.93 9.59
N HIS A 59 11.17 -0.10 10.13
CA HIS A 59 11.59 -0.80 11.34
C HIS A 59 12.19 -2.19 11.07
N LEU A 60 12.65 -2.45 9.84
CA LEU A 60 13.08 -3.78 9.40
C LEU A 60 14.24 -4.35 10.23
N THR A 61 15.14 -3.49 10.72
CA THR A 61 16.35 -3.91 11.47
C THR A 61 16.06 -4.46 12.86
N VAL A 62 14.92 -4.10 13.46
CA VAL A 62 14.49 -4.60 14.78
C VAL A 62 13.57 -5.83 14.68
N LYS A 63 13.21 -6.26 13.46
CA LYS A 63 12.39 -7.46 13.24
C LYS A 63 13.23 -8.72 13.30
N THR A 64 12.64 -9.79 13.83
CA THR A 64 13.22 -11.13 13.82
C THR A 64 13.25 -11.70 12.41
N GLN A 65 14.11 -12.69 12.14
CA GLN A 65 14.19 -13.31 10.81
C GLN A 65 12.86 -13.95 10.39
N SER A 66 12.15 -14.58 11.32
CA SER A 66 10.84 -15.20 11.04
C SER A 66 9.79 -14.17 10.60
N GLU A 67 9.74 -13.01 11.25
CA GLU A 67 8.84 -11.91 10.86
C GLU A 67 9.17 -11.39 9.45
N LYS A 68 10.46 -11.24 9.14
CA LYS A 68 10.92 -10.82 7.82
C LYS A 68 10.54 -11.84 6.75
N ASP A 69 10.75 -13.12 7.01
CA ASP A 69 10.48 -14.19 6.05
C ASP A 69 8.99 -14.24 5.70
N ASN A 70 8.10 -14.16 6.71
CA ASN A 70 6.65 -14.09 6.51
C ASN A 70 6.23 -12.81 5.79
N PHE A 71 6.84 -11.66 6.15
CA PHE A 71 6.54 -10.41 5.48
C PHE A 71 6.89 -10.48 3.99
N PHE A 72 8.10 -10.93 3.63
CA PHE A 72 8.54 -10.98 2.24
C PHE A 72 7.90 -12.11 1.41
N SER A 73 7.36 -13.16 2.04
CA SER A 73 6.55 -14.15 1.33
C SER A 73 5.21 -13.57 0.88
N ASP A 74 4.60 -12.72 1.71
CA ASP A 74 3.23 -12.24 1.52
C ASP A 74 3.20 -10.88 0.81
N LEU A 75 4.30 -10.12 0.88
CA LEU A 75 4.43 -8.78 0.31
C LEU A 75 4.01 -8.70 -1.17
N PRO A 76 4.39 -9.62 -2.08
CA PRO A 76 3.96 -9.53 -3.49
C PRO A 76 2.44 -9.55 -3.66
N ALA A 77 1.73 -10.37 -2.87
CA ALA A 77 0.28 -10.45 -2.90
C ALA A 77 -0.38 -9.17 -2.37
N ARG A 78 0.25 -8.50 -1.40
CA ARG A 78 -0.19 -7.20 -0.86
C ARG A 78 0.10 -6.04 -1.79
N LEU A 79 1.21 -6.07 -2.54
CA LEU A 79 1.56 -5.03 -3.51
C LEU A 79 0.73 -5.11 -4.79
N HIS A 80 0.35 -6.31 -5.22
CA HIS A 80 -0.38 -6.54 -6.47
C HIS A 80 -1.71 -5.74 -6.60
N PRO A 81 -2.61 -5.69 -5.60
CA PRO A 81 -3.85 -4.91 -5.70
C PRO A 81 -3.64 -3.39 -5.63
N LEU A 82 -2.46 -2.91 -5.22
CA LEU A 82 -2.21 -1.49 -5.07
C LEU A 82 -2.01 -0.82 -6.45
N PRO A 83 -2.29 0.49 -6.57
CA PRO A 83 -1.98 1.25 -7.77
C PRO A 83 -0.47 1.24 -8.07
N PRO A 84 -0.02 0.92 -9.31
CA PRO A 84 1.40 0.83 -9.66
C PRO A 84 2.20 2.06 -9.28
N ARG A 85 1.67 3.26 -9.58
CA ARG A 85 2.31 4.54 -9.28
C ARG A 85 2.54 4.75 -7.78
N VAL A 86 1.57 4.38 -6.95
CA VAL A 86 1.70 4.49 -5.49
C VAL A 86 2.81 3.58 -4.98
N VAL A 87 2.89 2.35 -5.47
CA VAL A 87 3.97 1.43 -5.12
C VAL A 87 5.33 1.94 -5.62
N ALA A 88 5.39 2.46 -6.85
CA ALA A 88 6.62 2.95 -7.47
C ALA A 88 7.18 4.20 -6.77
N GLU A 89 6.32 5.15 -6.41
CA GLU A 89 6.76 6.42 -5.82
C GLU A 89 7.04 6.31 -4.33
N HIS A 90 6.27 5.52 -3.59
CA HIS A 90 6.34 5.50 -2.12
C HIS A 90 7.01 4.26 -1.53
N LEU A 91 6.85 3.08 -2.15
CA LEU A 91 7.35 1.81 -1.60
C LEU A 91 8.64 1.35 -2.26
N LEU A 92 8.79 1.56 -3.57
CA LEU A 92 9.96 1.13 -4.32
C LEU A 92 11.28 1.72 -3.76
N PRO A 93 11.37 3.01 -3.39
CA PRO A 93 12.59 3.56 -2.79
C PRO A 93 12.98 2.87 -1.48
N LEU A 94 11.98 2.46 -0.68
CA LEU A 94 12.21 1.72 0.56
C LEU A 94 12.63 0.29 0.28
N LEU A 95 12.03 -0.35 -0.73
CA LEU A 95 12.30 -1.72 -1.15
C LEU A 95 13.68 -1.89 -1.78
N LEU A 96 14.15 -0.95 -2.60
CA LEU A 96 15.44 -1.03 -3.31
C LEU A 96 16.65 -0.69 -2.43
N THR A 97 16.53 -0.81 -1.10
CA THR A 97 17.66 -0.64 -0.19
C THR A 97 18.56 -1.88 -0.18
N PRO A 98 19.90 -1.72 -0.02
CA PRO A 98 20.82 -2.87 0.05
C PRO A 98 20.42 -3.90 1.11
N LEU A 99 19.86 -3.44 2.24
CA LEU A 99 19.37 -4.30 3.31
C LEU A 99 18.34 -5.31 2.78
N ILE A 100 17.31 -4.85 2.08
CA ILE A 100 16.24 -5.70 1.55
C ILE A 100 16.72 -6.52 0.37
N MET A 101 17.59 -5.97 -0.48
CA MET A 101 18.18 -6.71 -1.60
C MET A 101 18.97 -7.95 -1.14
N THR A 102 19.55 -7.91 0.06
CA THR A 102 20.24 -9.07 0.66
C THR A 102 19.31 -10.11 1.28
N GLU A 103 18.06 -9.77 1.58
CA GLU A 103 17.10 -10.69 2.17
C GLU A 103 16.81 -11.86 1.22
N THR A 104 16.89 -13.09 1.74
CA THR A 104 16.81 -14.33 0.95
C THR A 104 15.39 -14.55 0.41
N VAL A 105 14.37 -14.31 1.24
CA VAL A 105 12.97 -14.49 0.85
C VAL A 105 12.53 -13.41 -0.14
N ALA A 106 12.94 -12.15 0.05
CA ALA A 106 12.70 -11.10 -0.94
C ALA A 106 13.28 -11.47 -2.31
N ARG A 107 14.49 -12.05 -2.35
CA ARG A 107 15.10 -12.52 -3.60
C ARG A 107 14.33 -13.59 -4.33
N ARG A 108 13.77 -14.54 -3.59
CA ARG A 108 13.00 -15.65 -4.17
C ARG A 108 11.58 -15.24 -4.56
N CYS A 109 10.95 -14.41 -3.74
CA CYS A 109 9.51 -14.19 -3.79
C CYS A 109 9.12 -12.84 -4.41
N LEU A 110 9.91 -11.77 -4.25
CA LEU A 110 9.51 -10.40 -4.60
C LEU A 110 10.10 -9.92 -5.93
N TRP A 111 11.42 -10.00 -6.12
CA TRP A 111 12.10 -9.26 -7.20
C TRP A 111 11.65 -9.64 -8.60
N LYS A 112 11.31 -10.91 -8.83
CA LYS A 112 10.80 -11.37 -10.13
C LYS A 112 9.52 -10.64 -10.55
N HIS A 113 8.69 -10.19 -9.60
CA HIS A 113 7.46 -9.45 -9.86
C HIS A 113 7.70 -7.95 -9.98
N LEU A 114 8.61 -7.43 -9.16
CA LEU A 114 8.91 -6.01 -9.06
C LEU A 114 9.75 -5.50 -10.24
N LEU A 115 10.68 -6.33 -10.74
CA LEU A 115 11.67 -5.95 -11.76
C LEU A 115 11.29 -6.45 -13.17
N THR A 116 10.11 -7.06 -13.32
CA THR A 116 9.60 -7.44 -14.64
C THR A 116 8.55 -6.41 -15.06
N PRO A 117 8.74 -5.70 -16.18
CA PRO A 117 7.72 -4.80 -16.70
C PRO A 117 6.50 -5.57 -17.20
N ALA A 118 5.30 -5.02 -16.99
CA ALA A 118 4.11 -5.56 -17.61
C ALA A 118 4.20 -5.39 -19.13
N SER A 119 4.02 -6.48 -19.86
CA SER A 119 4.13 -6.50 -21.32
C SER A 119 3.11 -7.47 -21.92
N SER A 120 3.05 -7.57 -23.24
CA SER A 120 2.20 -8.55 -23.93
C SER A 120 2.48 -10.00 -23.50
N GLN A 121 3.73 -10.32 -23.13
CA GLN A 121 4.11 -11.66 -22.67
C GLN A 121 3.75 -11.90 -21.19
N HIS A 122 3.77 -10.84 -20.39
CA HIS A 122 3.46 -10.88 -18.96
C HIS A 122 2.49 -9.73 -18.62
N PRO A 123 1.19 -9.87 -18.91
CA PRO A 123 0.23 -8.82 -18.60
C PRO A 123 -0.01 -8.74 -17.09
N ARG A 124 -0.29 -7.54 -16.59
CA ARG A 124 -0.78 -7.34 -15.21
C ARG A 124 -2.15 -8.01 -15.09
N ARG A 125 -2.31 -8.88 -14.09
CA ARG A 125 -3.52 -9.68 -13.89
C ARG A 125 -4.40 -9.06 -12.82
N MET A 126 -5.65 -9.52 -12.71
CA MET A 126 -6.52 -9.13 -11.59
C MET A 126 -6.20 -9.88 -10.30
N THR A 127 -5.67 -11.10 -10.40
CA THR A 127 -5.34 -11.95 -9.25
C THR A 127 -3.85 -12.27 -9.22
N PHE A 128 -3.26 -12.26 -8.02
CA PHE A 128 -1.88 -12.65 -7.80
C PHE A 128 -1.72 -14.18 -7.81
N ASP A 129 -0.76 -14.69 -8.57
CA ASP A 129 -0.38 -16.11 -8.61
C ASP A 129 1.13 -16.24 -8.30
N PRO A 130 1.53 -16.84 -7.17
CA PRO A 130 2.94 -16.93 -6.77
C PRO A 130 3.77 -17.87 -7.67
N CYS A 131 3.12 -18.80 -8.39
CA CYS A 131 3.78 -19.76 -9.27
C CYS A 131 4.14 -19.16 -10.63
N ARG A 132 3.66 -17.96 -10.95
CA ARG A 132 3.92 -17.27 -12.22
C ARG A 132 4.54 -15.90 -11.96
N ILE A 133 5.18 -15.32 -12.99
CA ILE A 133 5.59 -13.93 -12.93
C ILE A 133 4.34 -13.06 -13.09
N CYS A 134 4.06 -12.27 -12.06
CA CYS A 134 2.99 -11.28 -12.03
C CYS A 134 3.63 -9.89 -11.90
N PRO A 135 3.81 -9.13 -12.99
CA PRO A 135 4.39 -7.80 -12.96
C PRO A 135 3.61 -6.85 -12.06
N LEU A 136 4.32 -6.06 -11.26
CA LEU A 136 3.71 -5.05 -10.39
C LEU A 136 3.54 -3.70 -11.07
N PHE A 137 4.39 -3.40 -12.05
CA PHE A 137 4.48 -2.12 -12.72
C PHE A 137 4.23 -2.24 -14.22
N ASP A 138 3.61 -1.20 -14.76
CA ASP A 138 3.46 -1.02 -16.20
C ASP A 138 4.80 -0.60 -16.84
N GLU A 139 4.95 -0.84 -18.14
CA GLU A 139 6.21 -0.59 -18.87
C GLU A 139 6.66 0.88 -18.83
N ASP A 140 5.71 1.82 -18.75
CA ASP A 140 5.96 3.27 -18.68
C ASP A 140 6.70 3.70 -17.40
N LEU A 141 6.67 2.90 -16.34
CA LEU A 141 7.36 3.21 -15.08
C LEU A 141 8.85 2.84 -15.10
N PHE A 142 9.35 2.20 -16.17
CA PHE A 142 10.76 1.81 -16.32
C PHE A 142 11.57 2.70 -17.27
N THR A 143 10.91 3.64 -17.96
CA THR A 143 11.50 4.56 -18.95
C THR A 143 11.67 5.97 -18.40
#